data_AF-A0A517WDB2-F1
#
_entry.id   AF-A0A517WDB2-F1
#
_cell.length_a   1.000
_cell.length_b   1.000
_cell.length_c   1.000
_cell.angle_alpha   90.00
_cell.angle_beta   90.00
_cell.angle_gamma   90.00
#
_symmetry.space_group_name_H-M   'P 1'
#
loop_
_entity.id
_entity.type
_entity.pdbx_description
1 polymer ?
#
loop_
_entity_poly.entity_id
_entity_poly.type
_entity_poly.pdbx_seq_one_letter_code
_entity_poly.pdbx_strand_id
1 'polypeptide(L)' 'MIQVKEGVCLPEFPEISCAGWTGMVVEVRGKKVSERTYILEWDEATEKKIPEAYKTQCEAQQLLYTMACLPGDDLTLADA' A
#
# COMPACT_ATOMS: atom_id res chain seq x y z
N MET A 1 5.64 -12.61 1.34
CA MET A 1 4.61 -11.57 1.09
C MET A 1 5.25 -10.23 1.43
N ILE A 2 4.67 -9.08 1.04
CA ILE A 2 5.18 -7.80 1.53
C ILE A 2 4.31 -7.30 2.67
N GLN A 3 4.94 -6.60 3.59
CA GLN A 3 4.27 -5.95 4.71
C GLN A 3 4.74 -4.51 4.80
N VAL A 4 3.78 -3.62 4.98
CA VAL A 4 4.02 -2.20 5.21
C VAL A 4 4.62 -2.00 6.61
N LYS A 5 5.69 -1.21 6.70
CA LYS A 5 6.36 -0.90 7.96
C LYS A 5 5.43 -0.22 8.96
N GLU A 6 5.73 -0.38 10.24
CA GLU A 6 5.03 0.34 11.29
C GLU A 6 5.22 1.85 11.17
N GLY A 7 4.15 2.61 11.40
CA GLY A 7 4.15 4.07 11.29
C GLY A 7 4.01 4.62 9.86
N VAL A 8 3.98 3.76 8.84
CA VAL A 8 3.70 4.19 7.47
C VAL A 8 2.21 4.51 7.34
N CYS A 9 1.94 5.71 6.86
CA CYS A 9 0.61 6.15 6.47
C CYS A 9 0.56 6.26 4.95
N LEU A 10 -0.64 6.18 4.39
CA LEU A 10 -0.77 6.37 2.96
C LEU A 10 -0.40 7.82 2.60
N PRO A 11 0.45 8.03 1.59
CA PRO A 11 0.87 9.38 1.20
C PRO A 11 -0.33 10.24 0.79
N GLU A 12 -1.37 9.62 0.25
CA GLU A 12 -2.63 10.25 -0.11
C GLU A 12 -3.50 10.60 1.10
N PHE A 13 -3.41 9.81 2.18
CA PHE A 13 -4.22 9.97 3.39
C PHE A 13 -3.35 9.72 4.64
N PRO A 14 -2.68 10.76 5.15
CA PRO A 14 -1.83 10.64 6.33
C PRO A 14 -2.62 10.26 7.61
N GLU A 15 -3.95 10.39 7.59
CA GLU A 15 -4.84 9.95 8.67
C GLU A 15 -5.07 8.42 8.68
N ILE A 16 -4.75 7.75 7.56
CA ILE A 16 -4.97 6.31 7.39
C ILE A 16 -3.62 5.61 7.49
N SER A 17 -3.43 4.95 8.63
CA SER A 17 -2.28 4.10 8.86
C SER A 17 -2.47 2.78 8.11
N CYS A 18 -1.55 2.51 7.18
CA CYS A 18 -1.45 1.22 6.49
C CYS A 18 -0.36 0.33 7.12
N ALA A 19 0.14 0.71 8.31
CA ALA A 19 1.08 -0.07 9.09
C ALA A 19 0.58 -1.52 9.30
N GLY A 20 1.44 -2.49 8.98
CA GLY A 20 1.12 -3.91 9.14
C GLY A 20 0.14 -4.46 8.10
N TRP A 21 -0.23 -3.68 7.08
CA TRP A 21 -0.98 -4.20 5.94
C TRP A 21 -0.07 -5.11 5.11
N THR A 22 -0.64 -6.22 4.67
CA THR A 22 0.05 -7.19 3.81
C THR A 22 -0.56 -7.20 2.43
N GLY A 23 0.30 -7.48 1.47
CA GLY A 23 -0.09 -7.62 0.07
C GLY A 23 0.99 -8.31 -0.75
N MET A 24 0.78 -8.25 -2.06
CA MET A 24 1.72 -8.74 -3.07
C MET A 24 2.13 -7.61 -4.01
N VAL A 25 3.41 -7.59 -4.39
CA VAL A 25 3.90 -6.65 -5.41
C VAL A 25 3.40 -7.13 -6.77
N VAL A 26 2.49 -6.39 -7.40
CA VAL A 26 1.97 -6.70 -8.73
C VAL A 26 2.77 -5.99 -9.83
N GLU A 27 3.31 -4.81 -9.54
CA GLU A 27 4.11 -4.04 -10.50
C GLU A 27 5.18 -3.23 -9.77
N VAL A 28 6.32 -2.99 -10.43
CA VAL A 28 7.37 -2.10 -9.92
C VAL A 28 7.68 -1.08 -10.99
N ARG A 29 7.54 0.20 -10.63
CA ARG A 29 7.88 1.34 -11.49
C ARG A 29 9.14 2.02 -11.00
N GLY A 30 9.95 2.53 -11.91
CA GLY A 30 11.18 3.29 -11.59
C GLY A 30 12.45 2.62 -12.11
N LYS A 31 13.34 3.42 -12.70
CA LYS A 31 14.61 2.93 -13.28
C LYS A 31 15.72 2.74 -12.24
N LYS A 32 15.77 3.58 -11.21
CA LYS A 32 16.78 3.51 -10.15
C LYS A 32 16.19 2.90 -8.89
N VAL A 33 16.97 2.10 -8.16
CA VAL A 33 16.56 1.41 -6.94
C VAL A 33 15.94 2.38 -5.92
N SER A 34 16.55 3.56 -5.74
CA SER A 34 16.08 4.60 -4.82
C SER A 34 14.82 5.35 -5.28
N GLU A 35 14.39 5.16 -6.53
CA GLU A 35 13.18 5.77 -7.11
C GLU A 35 12.15 4.69 -7.48
N ARG A 36 12.30 3.46 -6.96
CA ARG A 36 11.37 2.38 -7.23
C ARG A 36 10.10 2.56 -6.40
N THR A 37 8.99 2.70 -7.11
CA THR A 37 7.65 2.62 -6.58
C THR A 37 7.14 1.21 -6.79
N TYR A 38 6.71 0.57 -5.72
CA TYR A 38 6.13 -0.76 -5.74
C TYR A 38 4.62 -0.59 -5.70
N ILE A 39 3.95 -1.09 -6.74
CA ILE A 39 2.51 -1.22 -6.77
C ILE A 39 2.17 -2.55 -6.11
N LEU A 40 1.48 -2.42 -5.00
CA LEU A 40 1.05 -3.52 -4.15
C LEU A 40 -0.42 -3.74 -4.38
N GLU A 41 -0.84 -5.00 -4.44
CA GLU A 41 -2.22 -5.40 -4.31
C GLU A 41 -2.41 -5.98 -2.91
N TRP A 42 -3.39 -5.46 -2.18
CA TRP A 42 -3.70 -5.87 -0.82
C TRP A 42 -4.36 -7.24 -0.80
N ASP A 43 -4.01 -8.06 0.20
CA ASP A 43 -4.71 -9.31 0.45
C ASP A 43 -6.15 -9.06 0.93
N GLU A 44 -7.04 -10.04 0.75
CA GLU A 44 -8.44 -9.98 1.20
C GLU A 44 -8.57 -9.64 2.70
N ALA A 45 -7.59 -10.05 3.52
CA ALA A 45 -7.53 -9.74 4.94
C ALA A 45 -7.31 -8.23 5.19
N THR A 46 -6.47 -7.61 4.37
CA THR A 46 -6.23 -6.16 4.40
C THR A 46 -7.43 -5.42 3.85
N GLU A 47 -8.03 -5.86 2.74
CA GLU A 47 -9.23 -5.25 2.16
C GLU A 47 -10.42 -5.15 3.13
N LYS A 48 -10.54 -6.13 4.04
CA LYS A 48 -11.55 -6.12 5.12
C LYS A 48 -11.24 -5.12 6.24
N LYS A 49 -9.98 -4.74 6.42
CA LYS A 49 -9.54 -3.72 7.38
C LYS A 49 -9.61 -2.30 6.81
N ILE A 50 -9.68 -2.18 5.48
CA ILE A 50 -9.78 -0.89 4.81
C ILE A 50 -11.09 -0.18 5.23
N PRO A 51 -11.01 1.02 5.83
CA PRO A 51 -12.18 1.77 6.22
C PRO A 51 -12.95 2.26 4.99
N GLU A 52 -14.28 2.35 5.08
CA GLU A 52 -15.12 2.85 3.99
C GLU A 52 -14.75 4.28 3.55
N ALA A 53 -14.34 5.12 4.51
CA ALA A 53 -13.83 6.47 4.22
C ALA A 53 -12.60 6.46 3.30
N TYR A 54 -11.76 5.42 3.34
CA TYR A 54 -10.68 5.26 2.37
C TYR A 54 -11.21 4.94 0.98
N LYS A 55 -12.14 3.99 0.89
CA LYS A 55 -12.74 3.55 -0.38
C LYS A 55 -13.37 4.73 -1.12
N THR A 56 -14.17 5.53 -0.41
CA THR A 56 -14.79 6.74 -0.96
C THR A 56 -13.76 7.74 -1.48
N GLN A 57 -12.66 7.95 -0.77
CA GLN A 57 -11.63 8.90 -1.20
C GLN A 57 -10.78 8.37 -2.36
N CYS A 58 -10.48 7.06 -2.39
CA CYS A 58 -9.86 6.42 -3.55
C CYS A 58 -10.76 6.52 -4.79
N GLU A 59 -12.07 6.25 -4.66
CA GLU A 59 -13.03 6.40 -5.76
C GLU A 59 -13.07 7.86 -6.27
N ALA A 60 -13.05 8.83 -5.36
CA ALA A 60 -13.02 10.25 -5.73
C ALA A 60 -11.77 10.64 -6.54
N GLN A 61 -10.65 9.94 -6.33
CA GLN A 61 -9.39 10.16 -7.03
C GLN A 61 -9.17 9.18 -8.21
N GLN A 62 -10.16 8.33 -8.51
CA GLN A 62 -10.03 7.22 -9.48
C GLN A 62 -8.86 6.27 -9.18
N LEU A 63 -8.59 6.07 -7.90
CA LEU A 63 -7.56 5.17 -7.41
C LEU A 63 -8.20 3.85 -6.95
N LEU A 64 -7.48 2.74 -7.14
CA LEU A 64 -7.91 1.43 -6.68
C LEU A 64 -7.56 1.30 -5.21
N TYR A 65 -8.55 1.28 -4.31
CA TYR A 65 -8.32 1.08 -2.88
C TYR A 65 -7.68 -0.28 -2.56
N THR A 66 -7.82 -1.25 -3.46
CA THR A 66 -7.21 -2.58 -3.38
C THR A 66 -5.73 -2.56 -3.72
N MET A 67 -5.22 -1.45 -4.26
CA MET A 67 -3.82 -1.28 -4.61
C MET A 67 -3.23 -0.06 -3.91
N ALA A 68 -1.92 -0.06 -3.71
CA ALA A 68 -1.20 1.11 -3.25
C ALA A 68 0.17 1.22 -3.91
N CYS A 69 0.57 2.46 -4.16
CA CYS A 69 1.90 2.78 -4.64
C CYS A 69 2.76 3.21 -3.45
N LEU A 70 3.64 2.33 -2.98
CA LEU A 70 4.54 2.64 -1.87
C LEU A 70 6.01 2.54 -2.31
N PRO A 71 6.89 3.41 -1.79
CA PRO A 71 8.31 3.29 -2.04
C PRO A 71 8.86 2.06 -1.31
N GLY A 72 9.91 1.45 -1.85
CA GLY A 72 10.51 0.25 -1.25
C GLY A 72 11.02 0.46 0.19
N ASP A 73 11.34 1.70 0.56
CA ASP A 73 11.77 2.06 1.91
C ASP A 73 10.66 1.89 2.97
N ASP A 74 9.39 1.99 2.59
CA ASP A 74 8.25 1.83 3.50
C ASP A 74 7.76 0.38 3.60
N LEU A 75 8.42 -0.53 2.87
CA LEU A 75 8.03 -1.93 2.73
C LEU A 75 9.07 -2.85 3.36
N THR A 76 8.59 -3.98 3.85
CA THR A 76 9.41 -5.09 4.35
C THR A 76 8.96 -6.38 3.71
N LEU A 77 9.89 -7.32 3.55
CA LEU A 77 9.52 -8.71 3.30
C LEU A 77 8.90 -9.26 4.59
N ALA A 78 7.64 -9.69 4.51
CA ALA A 78 7.07 -10.58 5.50
C ALA A 78 7.57 -12.00 5.18
N ASP A 79 8.40 -12.52 6.08
CA ASP A 79 8.79 -13.93 6.12
C ASP A 79 7.55 -14.76 6.46
N ALA A 80 7.37 -15.88 5.77
CA ALA A 80 6.16 -16.70 5.80
C ALA A 80 6.00 -17.49 7.10
#